data_AF-A0A0C2D0R0-F1
#
_entry.id   AF-A0A0C2D0R0-F1
#
_cell.length_a   1.000
_cell.length_b   1.000
_cell.length_c   1.000
_cell.angle_alpha   90.00
_cell.angle_beta   90.00
_cell.angle_gamma   90.00
#
_symmetry.space_group_name_H-M   'P 1'
#
loop_
_entity.id
_entity.type
_entity.pdbx_description
1 polymer ?
#
loop_
_entity_poly.entity_id
_entity_poly.type
_entity_poly.pdbx_seq_one_letter_code
_entity_poly.pdbx_strand_id
1 'polypeptide(L)'
;MCALYWQLNDVWAAPTWSSIDVDLNWKMVHYEARRFFAPVIVAVYSVGFNDIGVTVVNDSPTKITGAKVVLDMLAWTNRFDPVYSEEQVINIDPLSAKQLKLSRQKMWGTSDADFLIRARLFSGSGDPIAPETVLLPEKMYEVDFNTFGDVSISEFKKIDPFTYTLTINATAISPFTWISVNKPFLGWFTDNAFAMTKPSYSVSLKLKEPLELQRSDFYVCNLKNCGAL
;
A
#
# COMPACT_ATOMS: atom_id res chain seq x y z
N MET A 1 -15.94 6.61 -18.71
CA MET A 1 -14.49 6.92 -18.69
C MET A 1 -13.76 5.70 -18.18
N CYS A 2 -12.57 5.39 -18.68
CA CYS A 2 -11.80 4.19 -18.35
C CYS A 2 -10.31 4.55 -18.29
N ALA A 3 -9.56 3.87 -17.41
CA ALA A 3 -8.11 3.96 -17.34
C ALA A 3 -7.52 2.60 -17.70
N LEU A 4 -6.70 2.56 -18.76
CA LEU A 4 -5.95 1.39 -19.18
C LEU A 4 -4.47 1.74 -19.11
N TYR A 5 -3.72 1.08 -18.23
CA TYR A 5 -2.27 1.24 -18.19
C TYR A 5 -1.63 0.31 -19.23
N TRP A 6 -0.55 0.78 -19.85
CA TRP A 6 0.27 -0.02 -20.75
C TRP A 6 1.49 -0.53 -19.98
N GLN A 7 1.74 -1.84 -19.81
CA GLN A 7 1.02 -3.01 -20.34
C GLN A 7 0.74 -4.06 -19.24
N LEU A 8 -0.09 -5.06 -19.54
CA LEU A 8 -0.42 -6.10 -18.55
C LEU A 8 0.74 -7.08 -18.34
N ASN A 9 1.16 -7.78 -19.38
CA ASN A 9 2.06 -8.93 -19.31
C ASN A 9 3.29 -8.79 -20.24
N ASP A 10 4.26 -9.69 -20.05
CA ASP A 10 5.39 -9.89 -20.95
C ASP A 10 5.23 -11.10 -21.87
N VAL A 11 5.94 -11.06 -22.99
CA VAL A 11 6.07 -12.18 -23.96
C VAL A 11 7.46 -12.82 -23.93
N TRP A 12 8.46 -12.14 -23.36
CA TRP A 12 9.82 -12.64 -23.13
C TRP A 12 10.45 -11.89 -21.96
N ALA A 13 11.57 -12.39 -21.43
CA ALA A 13 12.31 -11.74 -20.34
C ALA A 13 13.04 -10.48 -20.84
N ALA A 14 12.49 -9.30 -20.56
CA ALA A 14 13.12 -8.01 -20.84
C ALA A 14 12.57 -6.90 -19.92
N PRO A 15 13.25 -5.74 -19.82
CA PRO A 15 12.67 -4.55 -19.25
C PRO A 15 11.50 -4.07 -20.12
N THR A 16 10.30 -4.00 -19.52
CA THR A 16 9.07 -3.59 -20.18
C THR A 16 8.17 -2.82 -19.20
N TRP A 17 7.05 -2.31 -19.68
CA TRP A 17 6.01 -1.68 -18.86
C TRP A 17 5.01 -2.68 -18.26
N SER A 18 5.31 -3.98 -18.28
CA SER A 18 4.36 -4.98 -17.78
C SER A 18 4.22 -4.90 -16.27
N SER A 19 3.07 -5.34 -15.79
CA SER A 19 2.82 -5.58 -14.36
C SER A 19 3.01 -7.05 -13.97
N ILE A 20 2.93 -7.96 -14.93
CA ILE A 20 3.12 -9.40 -14.79
C ILE A 20 4.25 -9.82 -15.73
N ASP A 21 5.26 -10.53 -15.24
CA ASP A 21 6.37 -10.99 -16.07
C ASP A 21 6.03 -12.26 -16.89
N VAL A 22 6.99 -12.75 -17.67
CA VAL A 22 6.83 -13.91 -18.55
C VAL A 22 6.60 -15.22 -17.78
N ASP A 23 7.08 -15.28 -16.53
CA ASP A 23 6.90 -16.42 -15.62
C ASP A 23 5.62 -16.27 -14.77
N LEU A 24 4.77 -15.29 -15.11
CA LEU A 24 3.51 -14.96 -14.45
C LEU A 24 3.66 -14.40 -13.02
N ASN A 25 4.87 -13.96 -12.62
CA ASN A 25 5.05 -13.29 -11.34
C ASN A 25 4.47 -11.87 -11.38
N TRP A 26 3.84 -11.48 -10.27
CA TRP A 26 3.37 -10.12 -10.09
C TRP A 26 4.52 -9.21 -9.71
N LYS A 27 4.76 -8.16 -10.52
CA LYS A 27 5.64 -7.04 -10.16
C LYS A 27 4.94 -6.12 -9.16
N MET A 28 5.69 -5.25 -8.50
CA MET A 28 5.16 -4.30 -7.49
C MET A 28 3.94 -3.53 -8.01
N VAL A 29 3.98 -3.06 -9.26
CA VAL A 29 2.89 -2.30 -9.89
C VAL A 29 1.58 -3.09 -10.00
N HIS A 30 1.60 -4.42 -10.08
CA HIS A 30 0.34 -5.20 -10.11
C HIS A 30 -0.36 -5.20 -8.75
N TYR A 31 0.42 -5.20 -7.66
CA TYR A 31 -0.13 -5.03 -6.31
C TYR A 31 -0.72 -3.64 -6.12
N GLU A 32 -0.04 -2.59 -6.62
CA GLU A 32 -0.61 -1.23 -6.63
C GLU A 32 -1.87 -1.14 -7.49
N ALA A 33 -1.89 -1.76 -8.67
CA ALA A 33 -3.06 -1.77 -9.54
C ALA A 33 -4.30 -2.34 -8.86
N ARG A 34 -4.11 -3.39 -8.06
CA ARG A 34 -5.21 -3.93 -7.25
C ARG A 34 -5.71 -2.94 -6.19
N ARG A 35 -4.85 -2.06 -5.65
CA ARG A 35 -5.24 -1.03 -4.67
C ARG A 35 -5.93 0.14 -5.36
N PHE A 36 -5.32 0.72 -6.40
CA PHE A 36 -5.86 1.92 -7.05
C PHE A 36 -7.05 1.64 -7.98
N PHE A 37 -7.32 0.38 -8.35
CA PHE A 37 -8.56 -0.04 -9.02
C PHE A 37 -9.54 -0.77 -8.08
N ALA A 38 -9.38 -0.65 -6.76
CA ALA A 38 -10.41 -1.14 -5.86
C ALA A 38 -11.75 -0.39 -6.08
N PRO A 39 -12.92 -1.03 -5.89
CA PRO A 39 -14.23 -0.40 -6.16
C PRO A 39 -14.50 0.89 -5.38
N VAL A 40 -13.81 1.06 -4.25
CA VAL A 40 -13.84 2.27 -3.43
C VAL A 40 -12.40 2.58 -3.03
N ILE A 41 -11.96 3.82 -3.28
CA ILE A 41 -10.60 4.28 -2.95
C ILE A 41 -10.63 5.69 -2.36
N VAL A 42 -9.56 6.03 -1.63
CA VAL A 42 -9.22 7.41 -1.28
C VAL A 42 -7.93 7.77 -1.99
N ALA A 43 -8.02 8.54 -3.07
CA ALA A 43 -6.85 9.06 -3.75
C ALA A 43 -6.29 10.26 -2.98
N VAL A 44 -5.00 10.20 -2.65
CA VAL A 44 -4.24 11.33 -2.09
C VAL A 44 -3.14 11.68 -3.09
N TYR A 45 -3.04 12.95 -3.47
CA TYR A 45 -2.11 13.40 -4.50
C TYR A 45 -1.60 14.80 -4.18
N SER A 46 -0.39 15.13 -4.65
CA SER A 46 0.12 16.49 -4.57
C SER A 46 -0.58 17.40 -5.59
N VAL A 47 -0.94 18.61 -5.16
CA VAL A 47 -1.51 19.67 -6.01
C VAL A 47 -0.48 20.78 -6.27
N GLY A 48 0.62 20.79 -5.51
CA GLY A 48 1.71 21.74 -5.59
C GLY A 48 2.61 21.64 -4.35
N PHE A 49 3.58 22.54 -4.22
CA PHE A 49 4.50 22.54 -3.07
C PHE A 49 3.74 22.63 -1.74
N ASN A 50 3.81 21.55 -0.94
CA ASN A 50 3.16 21.41 0.36
C ASN A 50 1.61 21.48 0.36
N ASP A 51 0.97 21.23 -0.79
CA ASP A 51 -0.49 21.14 -0.92
C ASP A 51 -0.91 19.77 -1.43
N ILE A 52 -1.92 19.18 -0.78
CA ILE A 52 -2.40 17.84 -1.09
C ILE A 52 -3.90 17.85 -1.38
N GLY A 53 -4.28 17.14 -2.43
CA GLY A 53 -5.65 16.85 -2.79
C GLY A 53 -6.06 15.49 -2.25
N VAL A 54 -7.29 15.41 -1.74
CA VAL A 54 -7.91 14.14 -1.34
C VAL A 54 -9.22 13.98 -2.08
N THR A 55 -9.37 12.87 -2.78
CA THR A 55 -10.59 12.52 -3.52
C THR A 55 -11.03 11.12 -3.15
N VAL A 56 -12.29 10.96 -2.76
CA VAL A 56 -12.88 9.64 -2.54
C VAL A 56 -13.65 9.22 -3.77
N VAL A 57 -13.37 8.03 -4.28
CA VAL A 57 -14.03 7.46 -5.47
C VAL A 57 -14.87 6.27 -5.04
N ASN A 58 -16.10 6.21 -5.56
CA ASN A 58 -17.05 5.13 -5.33
C ASN A 58 -17.58 4.62 -6.68
N ASP A 59 -17.04 3.50 -7.14
CA ASP A 59 -17.51 2.81 -8.35
C ASP A 59 -18.65 1.81 -8.04
N SER A 60 -19.10 1.74 -6.78
CA SER A 60 -20.24 0.90 -6.42
C SER A 60 -21.56 1.55 -6.87
N PRO A 61 -22.58 0.76 -7.24
CA PRO A 61 -23.91 1.26 -7.60
C PRO A 61 -24.71 1.75 -6.39
N THR A 62 -24.15 1.69 -5.18
CA THR A 62 -24.79 2.07 -3.93
C THR A 62 -24.15 3.32 -3.34
N LYS A 63 -24.98 4.14 -2.69
CA LYS A 63 -24.53 5.32 -1.96
C LYS A 63 -23.86 4.87 -0.67
N ILE A 64 -22.71 5.47 -0.36
CA ILE A 64 -22.04 5.27 0.92
C ILE A 64 -22.40 6.44 1.82
N THR A 65 -23.04 6.16 2.95
CA THR A 65 -23.49 7.18 3.91
C THR A 65 -22.72 7.09 5.22
N GLY A 66 -22.34 8.24 5.77
CA GLY A 66 -21.64 8.31 7.06
C GLY A 66 -20.28 7.62 7.05
N ALA A 67 -19.60 7.56 5.90
CA ALA A 67 -18.24 7.02 5.84
C ALA A 67 -17.27 7.99 6.50
N LYS A 68 -16.31 7.45 7.25
CA LYS A 68 -15.28 8.21 7.96
C LYS A 68 -13.96 8.12 7.21
N VAL A 69 -13.50 9.24 6.68
CA VAL A 69 -12.16 9.41 6.12
C VAL A 69 -11.23 9.83 7.24
N VAL A 70 -10.10 9.15 7.40
CA VAL A 70 -9.04 9.49 8.34
C VAL A 70 -7.78 9.76 7.55
N LEU A 71 -7.26 10.99 7.67
CA LEU A 71 -6.02 11.44 7.05
C LEU A 71 -4.97 11.65 8.13
N ASP A 72 -3.86 10.92 8.03
CA ASP A 72 -2.78 10.95 9.00
C ASP A 72 -1.49 11.46 8.34
N MET A 73 -0.76 12.31 9.05
CA MET A 73 0.61 12.68 8.73
C MET A 73 1.54 11.91 9.67
N LEU A 74 2.40 11.08 9.09
CA LEU A 74 3.31 10.20 9.80
C LEU A 74 4.74 10.72 9.60
N ALA A 75 5.40 11.13 10.68
CA ALA A 75 6.82 11.48 10.63
C ALA A 75 7.67 10.20 10.74
N TRP A 76 8.74 10.09 9.95
CA TRP A 76 9.62 8.92 9.97
C TRP A 76 10.20 8.64 11.36
N THR A 77 10.44 9.69 12.15
CA THR A 77 11.01 9.62 13.50
C THR A 77 9.98 9.27 14.59
N ASN A 78 8.68 9.28 14.29
CA ASN A 78 7.62 9.09 15.28
C ASN A 78 7.00 7.67 15.24
N ARG A 79 7.78 6.68 14.82
CA ARG A 79 7.38 5.27 14.73
C ARG A 79 6.11 5.06 13.91
N PHE A 80 4.96 4.82 14.53
CA PHE A 80 3.68 4.60 13.86
C PHE A 80 2.62 5.64 14.23
N ASP A 81 2.97 6.56 15.13
CA ASP A 81 2.03 7.51 15.70
C ASP A 81 1.96 8.75 14.80
N PRO A 82 0.76 9.19 14.41
CA PRO A 82 0.61 10.38 13.60
C PRO A 82 1.00 11.63 14.38
N VAL A 83 1.75 12.52 13.72
CA VAL A 83 2.00 13.88 14.22
C VAL A 83 0.81 14.81 13.95
N TYR A 84 -0.06 14.42 13.01
CA TYR A 84 -1.31 15.07 12.70
C TYR A 84 -2.34 14.03 12.24
N SER A 85 -3.59 14.23 12.64
CA SER A 85 -4.71 13.45 12.15
C SER A 85 -5.92 14.36 11.92
N GLU A 86 -6.59 14.19 10.80
CA GLU A 86 -7.85 14.85 10.46
C GLU A 86 -8.88 13.79 10.10
N GLU A 87 -10.09 13.90 10.68
CA GLU A 87 -11.20 13.02 10.35
C GLU A 87 -12.33 13.82 9.69
N GLN A 88 -12.96 13.24 8.67
CA GLN A 88 -14.15 13.80 8.03
C GLN A 88 -15.20 12.72 7.80
N VAL A 89 -16.44 13.02 8.19
CA VAL A 89 -17.59 12.17 7.87
C VAL A 89 -18.22 12.66 6.57
N ILE A 90 -18.35 11.76 5.60
CA ILE A 90 -18.84 12.08 4.26
C ILE A 90 -19.92 11.11 3.80
N ASN A 91 -20.76 11.62 2.90
CA ASN A 91 -21.60 10.83 2.02
C ASN A 91 -21.01 10.89 0.61
N ILE A 92 -20.97 9.75 -0.09
CA ILE A 92 -20.45 9.61 -1.45
C ILE A 92 -21.53 8.94 -2.30
N ASP A 93 -21.91 9.59 -3.40
CA ASP A 93 -22.94 9.08 -4.29
C ASP A 93 -22.42 7.87 -5.10
N PRO A 94 -23.32 7.02 -5.63
CA PRO A 94 -22.93 5.92 -6.53
C PRO A 94 -22.17 6.43 -7.74
N LEU A 95 -21.22 5.62 -8.25
CA LEU A 95 -20.51 5.87 -9.52
C LEU A 95 -19.94 7.29 -9.62
N SER A 96 -19.34 7.78 -8.54
CA SER A 96 -18.93 9.19 -8.43
C SER A 96 -17.58 9.36 -7.72
N ALA A 97 -16.99 10.53 -7.92
CA ALA A 97 -15.81 10.98 -7.20
C ALA A 97 -16.13 12.27 -6.45
N LYS A 98 -15.70 12.34 -5.19
CA LYS A 98 -15.91 13.50 -4.32
C LYS A 98 -14.59 14.00 -3.78
N GLN A 99 -14.19 15.19 -4.21
CA GLN A 99 -13.04 15.88 -3.65
C GLN A 99 -13.37 16.41 -2.24
N LEU A 100 -12.45 16.22 -1.31
CA LEU A 100 -12.56 16.69 0.06
C LEU A 100 -11.84 18.03 0.21
N LYS A 101 -12.34 18.85 1.12
CA LYS A 101 -11.70 20.10 1.52
C LYS A 101 -10.97 19.86 2.83
N LEU A 102 -9.65 19.92 2.82
CA LEU A 102 -8.83 19.75 4.02
C LEU A 102 -8.91 20.98 4.91
N SER A 103 -8.86 20.76 6.23
CA SER A 103 -8.88 21.84 7.22
C SER A 103 -7.58 22.65 7.20
N ARG A 104 -6.47 22.05 6.77
CA ARG A 104 -5.18 22.72 6.55
C ARG A 104 -4.67 22.44 5.14
N GLN A 105 -4.63 23.48 4.31
CA GLN A 105 -4.14 23.42 2.92
C GLN A 105 -2.62 23.61 2.80
N LYS A 106 -1.98 24.29 3.76
CA LYS A 106 -0.53 24.43 3.81
C LYS A 106 0.03 23.53 4.89
N MET A 107 0.65 22.42 4.49
CA MET A 107 1.45 21.63 5.42
C MET A 107 2.64 22.47 5.90
N TRP A 108 3.02 22.27 7.16
CA TRP A 108 3.83 23.15 8.00
C TRP A 108 5.18 23.58 7.42
N GLY A 109 5.88 24.50 8.10
CA GLY A 109 7.24 24.98 7.77
C GLY A 109 8.35 23.94 7.91
N THR A 110 8.02 22.67 7.67
CA THR A 110 8.87 21.48 7.69
C THR A 110 9.13 21.03 6.26
N SER A 111 10.14 20.18 6.02
CA SER A 111 10.42 19.68 4.67
C SER A 111 9.36 18.66 4.26
N ASP A 112 9.00 18.62 2.98
CA ASP A 112 8.14 17.55 2.41
C ASP A 112 8.76 16.15 2.61
N ALA A 113 10.09 16.08 2.68
CA ALA A 113 10.82 14.84 2.94
C ALA A 113 10.59 14.25 4.34
N ASP A 114 10.06 15.00 5.30
CA ASP A 114 10.00 14.57 6.70
C ASP A 114 8.79 13.66 7.00
N PHE A 115 7.81 13.56 6.08
CA PHE A 115 6.52 12.93 6.38
C PHE A 115 5.95 12.07 5.26
N LEU A 116 5.17 11.08 5.66
CA LEU A 116 4.32 10.28 4.80
C LEU A 116 2.86 10.59 5.13
N ILE A 117 2.02 10.70 4.11
CA ILE A 117 0.58 10.88 4.29
C ILE A 117 -0.14 9.54 4.12
N ARG A 118 -1.01 9.20 5.06
CA ARG A 118 -1.84 7.99 5.03
C ARG A 118 -3.30 8.39 5.03
N ALA A 119 -4.08 7.83 4.11
CA ALA A 119 -5.54 7.94 4.10
C ALA A 119 -6.20 6.57 4.28
N ARG A 120 -7.22 6.54 5.13
CA ARG A 120 -8.06 5.36 5.41
C ARG A 120 -9.52 5.74 5.33
N LEU A 121 -10.35 4.81 4.85
CA LEU A 121 -11.79 4.98 4.73
C LEU A 121 -12.51 3.87 5.49
N PHE A 122 -13.39 4.27 6.40
CA PHE A 122 -14.21 3.38 7.19
C PHE A 122 -15.69 3.60 6.88
N SER A 123 -16.48 2.53 6.95
CA SER A 123 -17.94 2.62 6.97
C SER A 123 -18.43 3.33 8.24
N GLY A 124 -19.73 3.65 8.30
CA GLY A 124 -20.36 4.12 9.53
C GLY A 124 -20.32 3.11 10.70
N SER A 125 -20.10 1.81 10.41
CA SER A 125 -19.88 0.77 11.43
C SER A 125 -18.43 0.71 11.93
N GLY A 126 -17.49 1.38 11.27
CA GLY A 126 -16.06 1.37 11.60
C GLY A 126 -15.23 0.34 10.84
N ASP A 127 -15.82 -0.40 9.90
CA ASP A 127 -15.10 -1.39 9.09
C ASP A 127 -14.34 -0.68 7.95
N PRO A 128 -13.09 -1.08 7.63
CA PRO A 128 -12.38 -0.52 6.49
C PRO A 128 -13.08 -0.92 5.18
N ILE A 129 -13.39 0.06 4.34
CA ILE A 129 -14.12 -0.15 3.07
C ILE A 129 -13.31 0.20 1.82
N ALA A 130 -12.06 0.65 2.00
CA ALA A 130 -11.12 0.89 0.91
C ALA A 130 -9.71 0.43 1.33
N PRO A 131 -8.84 0.09 0.36
CA PRO A 131 -7.41 -0.07 0.64
C PRO A 131 -6.83 1.19 1.29
N GLU A 132 -5.91 0.99 2.23
CA GLU A 132 -5.11 2.09 2.77
C GLU A 132 -4.29 2.72 1.64
N THR A 133 -4.33 4.04 1.54
CA THR A 133 -3.56 4.80 0.54
C THR A 133 -2.46 5.57 1.23
N VAL A 134 -1.28 5.52 0.65
CA VAL A 134 -0.09 6.21 1.13
C VAL A 134 0.43 7.12 0.04
N LEU A 135 0.62 8.39 0.37
CA LEU A 135 1.36 9.35 -0.43
C LEU A 135 2.74 9.54 0.21
N LEU A 136 3.76 9.19 -0.56
CA LEU A 136 5.17 9.40 -0.19
C LEU A 136 5.57 10.86 -0.50
N PRO A 137 6.59 11.40 0.19
CA PRO A 137 7.23 12.66 -0.20
C PRO A 137 7.54 12.74 -1.69
N GLU A 138 7.42 13.92 -2.29
CA GLU A 138 7.89 14.13 -3.67
C GLU A 138 9.41 13.95 -3.74
N LYS A 139 10.10 14.39 -2.69
CA LYS A 139 11.56 14.36 -2.56
C LYS A 139 12.04 13.15 -1.76
N MET A 140 11.61 11.95 -2.16
CA MET A 140 12.07 10.70 -1.50
C MET A 140 13.59 10.56 -1.41
N TYR A 141 14.35 11.19 -2.32
CA TYR A 141 15.81 11.17 -2.32
C TYR A 141 16.45 12.02 -1.21
N GLU A 142 15.70 12.92 -0.55
CA GLU A 142 16.17 13.71 0.60
C GLU A 142 15.88 13.02 1.94
N VAL A 143 15.12 11.91 1.92
CA VAL A 143 14.74 11.16 3.12
C VAL A 143 15.92 10.33 3.64
N ASP A 144 16.22 10.42 4.94
CA ASP A 144 17.19 9.52 5.57
C ASP A 144 16.62 8.12 5.75
N PHE A 145 17.03 7.18 4.89
CA PHE A 145 16.54 5.79 4.90
C PHE A 145 16.89 5.03 6.19
N ASN A 146 17.83 5.53 7.00
CA ASN A 146 18.11 4.93 8.32
C ASN A 146 16.95 5.08 9.30
N THR A 147 16.05 6.05 9.06
CA THR A 147 14.85 6.25 9.86
C THR A 147 13.74 5.24 9.55
N PHE A 148 13.83 4.49 8.44
CA PHE A 148 12.86 3.45 8.13
C PHE A 148 12.97 2.28 9.10
N GLY A 149 11.81 1.77 9.49
CA GLY A 149 11.70 0.59 10.33
C GLY A 149 12.27 -0.65 9.65
N ASP A 150 12.93 -1.52 10.41
CA ASP A 150 13.35 -2.81 9.92
C ASP A 150 12.13 -3.74 9.85
N VAL A 151 12.07 -4.55 8.80
CA VAL A 151 10.98 -5.50 8.56
C VAL A 151 11.44 -6.93 8.80
N SER A 152 10.57 -7.74 9.38
CA SER A 152 10.83 -9.16 9.62
C SER A 152 9.53 -9.96 9.57
N ILE A 153 9.61 -11.23 9.17
CA ILE A 153 8.47 -12.15 9.28
C ILE A 153 8.49 -12.72 10.70
N SER A 154 7.48 -12.35 11.49
CA SER A 154 7.29 -12.76 12.88
C SER A 154 6.54 -14.08 13.01
N GLU A 155 5.70 -14.42 12.03
CA GLU A 155 4.91 -15.65 12.03
C GLU A 155 4.82 -16.25 10.63
N PHE A 156 4.84 -17.58 10.56
CA PHE A 156 4.64 -18.35 9.34
C PHE A 156 3.74 -19.55 9.62
N LYS A 157 2.68 -19.69 8.83
CA LYS A 157 1.68 -20.75 8.96
C LYS A 157 1.36 -21.34 7.59
N LYS A 158 1.47 -22.66 7.46
CA LYS A 158 0.85 -23.40 6.35
C LYS A 158 -0.61 -23.66 6.71
N ILE A 159 -1.54 -23.15 5.91
CA ILE A 159 -2.98 -23.38 6.11
C ILE A 159 -3.40 -24.68 5.42
N ASP A 160 -2.96 -24.84 4.18
CA ASP A 160 -3.22 -25.99 3.32
C ASP A 160 -2.09 -26.09 2.26
N PRO A 161 -2.07 -27.09 1.36
CA PRO A 161 -1.03 -27.21 0.33
C PRO A 161 -0.91 -26.03 -0.64
N PHE A 162 -1.91 -25.15 -0.71
CA PHE A 162 -1.99 -24.02 -1.65
C PHE A 162 -1.91 -22.65 -0.96
N THR A 163 -2.06 -22.60 0.37
CA THR A 163 -2.13 -21.34 1.13
C THR A 163 -1.14 -21.33 2.28
N TYR A 164 -0.31 -20.28 2.29
CA TYR A 164 0.56 -19.93 3.40
C TYR A 164 0.20 -18.55 3.92
N THR A 165 0.29 -18.32 5.23
CA THR A 165 0.10 -17.01 5.85
C THR A 165 1.39 -16.59 6.54
N LEU A 166 1.78 -15.34 6.34
CA LEU A 166 2.91 -14.69 6.98
C LEU A 166 2.41 -13.46 7.75
N THR A 167 2.97 -13.25 8.93
CA THR A 167 2.82 -11.98 9.65
C THR A 167 4.13 -11.23 9.57
N ILE A 168 4.09 -10.03 9.00
CA ILE A 168 5.24 -9.13 8.89
C ILE A 168 5.16 -8.14 10.05
N ASN A 169 6.27 -7.95 10.76
CA ASN A 169 6.42 -6.90 11.74
C ASN A 169 7.39 -5.83 11.22
N ALA A 170 7.15 -4.59 11.64
CA ALA A 170 8.03 -3.46 11.40
C ALA A 170 8.34 -2.73 12.72
N THR A 171 9.54 -2.18 12.88
CA THR A 171 9.93 -1.41 14.08
C THR A 171 9.48 0.05 14.04
N ALA A 172 9.27 0.59 12.84
CA ALA A 172 8.77 1.93 12.53
C ALA A 172 8.14 1.92 11.11
N ILE A 173 7.73 3.07 10.59
CA ILE A 173 7.23 3.16 9.21
C ILE A 173 8.26 2.60 8.22
N SER A 174 7.79 1.77 7.29
CA SER A 174 8.66 1.14 6.27
C SER A 174 7.97 1.14 4.91
N PRO A 175 8.35 2.04 3.98
CA PRO A 175 7.87 2.05 2.61
C PRO A 175 8.30 0.83 1.81
N PHE A 176 7.47 0.40 0.86
CA PHE A 176 7.79 -0.66 -0.12
C PHE A 176 8.28 -1.96 0.51
N THR A 177 7.59 -2.44 1.55
CA THR A 177 7.85 -3.77 2.10
C THR A 177 7.58 -4.82 1.04
N TRP A 178 8.61 -5.59 0.70
CA TRP A 178 8.59 -6.59 -0.36
C TRP A 178 8.90 -7.97 0.21
N ILE A 179 8.03 -8.93 -0.11
CA ILE A 179 8.19 -10.33 0.25
C ILE A 179 8.56 -11.11 -1.00
N SER A 180 9.64 -11.90 -0.93
CA SER A 180 10.08 -12.79 -1.99
C SER A 180 10.19 -14.23 -1.51
N VAL A 181 10.07 -15.17 -2.45
CA VAL A 181 10.19 -16.60 -2.20
C VAL A 181 11.37 -17.15 -3.01
N ASN A 182 12.30 -17.84 -2.36
CA ASN A 182 13.50 -18.40 -2.98
C ASN A 182 13.27 -19.80 -3.59
N LYS A 183 12.09 -20.01 -4.14
CA LYS A 183 11.69 -21.20 -4.90
C LYS A 183 10.77 -20.73 -6.03
N PRO A 184 10.91 -21.28 -7.25
CA PRO A 184 9.94 -21.05 -8.30
C PRO A 184 8.55 -21.47 -7.83
N PHE A 185 7.55 -20.60 -8.01
CA PHE A 185 6.17 -20.88 -7.65
C PHE A 185 5.23 -20.21 -8.65
N LEU A 186 4.04 -20.77 -8.82
CA LEU A 186 2.96 -20.11 -9.55
C LEU A 186 1.89 -19.67 -8.56
N GLY A 187 1.71 -18.37 -8.38
CA GLY A 187 0.83 -17.82 -7.35
C GLY A 187 0.97 -16.32 -7.16
N TRP A 188 0.33 -15.79 -6.12
CA TRP A 188 0.43 -14.38 -5.73
C TRP A 188 0.22 -14.19 -4.24
N PHE A 189 0.72 -13.09 -3.70
CA PHE A 189 0.39 -12.67 -2.34
C PHE A 189 -0.95 -11.93 -2.32
N THR A 190 -1.69 -12.05 -1.22
CA THR A 190 -2.88 -11.22 -0.96
C THR A 190 -2.50 -9.77 -0.79
N ASP A 191 -1.22 -9.43 -0.55
CA ASP A 191 -0.63 -8.09 -0.70
C ASP A 191 0.89 -8.13 -0.74
N ASN A 192 1.53 -7.19 -1.44
CA ASN A 192 2.98 -7.04 -1.47
C ASN A 192 3.33 -5.61 -1.90
N ALA A 193 4.58 -5.17 -1.76
CA ALA A 193 4.97 -3.79 -2.05
C ALA A 193 4.19 -2.73 -1.25
N PHE A 194 3.67 -3.07 -0.07
CA PHE A 194 2.91 -2.13 0.78
C PHE A 194 3.85 -1.33 1.69
N ALA A 195 3.39 -0.14 2.10
CA ALA A 195 4.00 0.57 3.22
C ALA A 195 3.52 -0.03 4.56
N MET A 196 4.45 -0.33 5.45
CA MET A 196 4.12 -0.65 6.84
C MET A 196 3.86 0.66 7.57
N THR A 197 2.59 1.02 7.76
CA THR A 197 2.16 2.16 8.59
C THR A 197 1.64 1.74 9.97
N LYS A 198 1.73 0.44 10.24
CA LYS A 198 1.35 -0.22 11.51
C LYS A 198 2.41 -1.26 11.89
N PRO A 199 2.51 -1.64 13.17
CA PRO A 199 3.55 -2.56 13.65
C PRO A 199 3.50 -3.96 13.05
N SER A 200 2.32 -4.40 12.61
CA SER A 200 2.11 -5.77 12.14
C SER A 200 1.11 -5.83 10.98
N TYR A 201 1.40 -6.65 9.97
CA TYR A 201 0.57 -6.86 8.79
C TYR A 201 0.60 -8.33 8.39
N SER A 202 -0.58 -8.97 8.34
CA SER A 202 -0.70 -10.36 7.90
C SER A 202 -1.07 -10.43 6.42
N VAL A 203 -0.42 -11.34 5.71
CA VAL A 203 -0.57 -11.57 4.28
C VAL A 203 -0.58 -13.06 4.00
N SER A 204 -1.30 -13.49 2.97
CA SER A 204 -1.27 -14.88 2.52
C SER A 204 -0.66 -15.02 1.14
N LEU A 205 0.20 -16.02 0.95
CA LEU A 205 0.58 -16.52 -0.36
C LEU A 205 -0.48 -17.52 -0.83
N LYS A 206 -0.97 -17.35 -2.06
CA LYS A 206 -1.91 -18.25 -2.75
C LYS A 206 -1.21 -18.88 -3.94
N LEU A 207 -1.14 -20.20 -3.96
CA LEU A 207 -0.51 -20.98 -5.00
C LEU A 207 -1.56 -21.59 -5.94
N LYS A 208 -1.19 -21.74 -7.21
CA LYS A 208 -1.96 -22.48 -8.21
C LYS A 208 -1.66 -23.98 -8.17
N GLU A 209 -0.45 -24.33 -7.76
CA GLU A 209 0.03 -25.71 -7.65
C GLU A 209 0.60 -25.93 -6.24
N PRO A 210 0.46 -27.13 -5.66
CA PRO A 210 0.96 -27.41 -4.33
C PRO A 210 2.49 -27.35 -4.32
N LEU A 211 3.05 -26.62 -3.36
CA LEU A 211 4.50 -26.48 -3.19
C LEU A 211 4.85 -26.46 -1.71
N GLU A 212 5.75 -27.34 -1.29
CA GLU A 212 6.23 -27.35 0.09
C GLU A 212 7.21 -26.20 0.34
N LEU A 213 6.70 -25.18 1.03
CA LEU A 213 7.46 -24.03 1.49
C LEU A 213 7.71 -24.08 2.99
N GLN A 214 8.91 -23.69 3.38
CA GLN A 214 9.34 -23.48 4.77
C GLN A 214 9.56 -22.00 5.02
N ARG A 215 9.62 -21.59 6.30
CA ARG A 215 9.89 -20.19 6.66
C ARG A 215 11.16 -19.66 6.00
N SER A 216 12.23 -20.45 5.92
CA SER A 216 13.52 -20.06 5.30
C SER A 216 13.44 -19.78 3.79
N ASP A 217 12.37 -20.21 3.12
CA ASP A 217 12.17 -19.90 1.70
C ASP A 217 11.71 -18.44 1.50
N PHE A 218 11.25 -17.76 2.56
CA PHE A 218 10.72 -16.40 2.48
C PHE A 218 11.73 -15.36 2.95
N TYR A 219 11.85 -14.29 2.17
CA TYR A 219 12.64 -13.11 2.51
C TYR A 219 11.72 -11.90 2.52
N VAL A 220 11.98 -10.97 3.45
CA VAL A 220 11.29 -9.69 3.49
C VAL A 220 12.32 -8.59 3.54
N CYS A 221 12.12 -7.56 2.74
CA CYS A 221 12.96 -6.38 2.69
C CYS A 221 12.08 -5.14 2.50
N ASN A 222 12.68 -3.96 2.52
CA ASN A 222 12.01 -2.70 2.23
C ASN A 222 12.94 -1.80 1.42
N LEU A 223 12.54 -0.53 1.19
CA LEU A 223 13.34 0.42 0.42
C LEU A 223 14.78 0.61 0.96
N LYS A 224 15.02 0.41 2.26
CA LYS A 224 16.33 0.55 2.91
C LYS A 224 17.30 -0.59 2.54
N ASN A 225 16.80 -1.80 2.28
CA ASN A 225 17.65 -3.00 2.19
C ASN A 225 17.29 -4.01 1.09
N CYS A 226 16.27 -3.77 0.27
CA CYS A 226 15.99 -4.61 -0.89
C CYS A 226 17.10 -4.47 -1.95
N GLY A 227 17.65 -5.59 -2.40
CA GLY A 227 18.69 -5.63 -3.44
C GLY A 227 20.12 -5.38 -2.95
N ALA A 228 20.34 -5.25 -1.64
CA ALA A 228 21.67 -5.11 -1.04
C ALA A 228 22.39 -6.46 -0.81
N LEU A 229 22.11 -7.47 -1.66
CA LEU A 229 22.76 -8.79 -1.63
C LEU A 229 24.11 -8.77 -2.35
#